data_AF-A0A5B0S6G1-F1
#
_entry.id   AF-A0A5B0S6G1-F1
#
_cell.length_a   1.000
_cell.length_b   1.000
_cell.length_c   1.000
_cell.angle_alpha   90.00
_cell.angle_beta   90.00
_cell.angle_gamma   90.00
#
_symmetry.space_group_name_H-M   'P 1'
#
loop_
_entity.id
_entity.type
_entity.pdbx_description
1 polymer ?
#
loop_
_entity_poly.entity_id
_entity_poly.type
_entity_poly.pdbx_seq_one_letter_code
_entity_poly.pdbx_strand_id
1 'polypeptide(L)'
;MRLPNTHLTLKILLWGHTLFGYCKESQAADSSRATTPLPTPKSYAPEKISCPASLSVSISSTYPWPTSSAEQAYISSKTTKSLKTWEDYLCRVNLTGFDVKEFLKNSTRDGQVAGRNLPNIAFSLSGGGNRALLYAASIMDAFDSRNPQANEARTGGVLQLANFASGLSASSWLLASWGNANFIRFPELADNAWHSAFTHGYFSWKRMKHYPHHYRDLRKKKKAGFHVSVVENDPDVGRTLTLSSLRSKSEYVEQSVPFPILVTTSRKQEGADLDLDSPIYEFTPEDINVWHPTLNATFPIEYLGSKAGAVTNKATECVTGFDNLGFLMGASSNIFSYQDGKKISKSMLAGLASMFVKGRFYEALVPNPFMGQGMGPAPGTGYPDGERDELLLADGAMAQESMPLFPLLQPSRMVDVILAVDSSVDGRAFDNPNQKGYPNGTSLYRTSMKLQQEGYRGFKFPE
;
A
#
# COMPACT_ATOMS: atom_id res chain seq x y z
N MET A 1 -19.16 23.15 62.97
CA MET A 1 -18.91 23.52 61.56
C MET A 1 -20.10 23.05 60.76
N ARG A 2 -20.71 23.97 60.01
CA ARG A 2 -22.02 23.87 59.35
C ARG A 2 -21.96 23.05 58.05
N LEU A 3 -22.97 22.22 57.81
CA LEU A 3 -23.55 21.99 56.47
C LEU A 3 -24.36 23.24 56.07
N PRO A 4 -24.47 23.65 54.79
CA PRO A 4 -25.32 23.02 53.76
C PRO A 4 -24.69 23.02 52.32
N ASN A 5 -25.10 22.18 51.36
CA ASN A 5 -26.33 22.25 50.52
C ASN A 5 -26.54 23.66 49.94
N THR A 6 -26.91 23.92 48.69
CA THR A 6 -27.41 23.17 47.52
C THR A 6 -27.61 24.25 46.44
N HIS A 7 -27.70 23.83 45.18
CA HIS A 7 -28.75 24.18 44.21
C HIS A 7 -28.18 24.25 42.78
N LEU A 8 -28.49 23.26 41.94
CA LEU A 8 -29.70 23.21 41.07
C LEU A 8 -29.48 24.15 39.86
N THR A 9 -29.71 23.78 38.59
CA THR A 9 -30.62 22.78 38.04
C THR A 9 -30.46 22.76 36.52
N LEU A 10 -30.62 21.57 35.93
CA LEU A 10 -31.53 21.27 34.80
C LEU A 10 -31.22 21.81 33.40
N LYS A 11 -30.98 20.85 32.48
CA LYS A 11 -31.73 20.54 31.23
C LYS A 11 -30.73 19.90 30.23
N ILE A 12 -30.90 18.73 29.63
CA ILE A 12 -32.06 17.87 29.37
C ILE A 12 -31.61 16.41 29.16
N LEU A 13 -32.57 15.54 29.49
CA LEU A 13 -32.73 14.09 29.38
C LEU A 13 -32.04 13.29 28.27
N LEU A 14 -31.79 12.02 28.65
CA LEU A 14 -32.00 10.73 27.96
C LEU A 14 -32.11 10.76 26.44
N TRP A 15 -31.47 9.80 25.76
CA TRP A 15 -32.08 8.76 24.92
C TRP A 15 -30.92 7.97 24.26
N GLY A 16 -30.95 6.63 24.30
CA GLY A 16 -30.27 5.83 23.28
C GLY A 16 -29.52 4.59 23.72
N HIS A 17 -30.20 3.65 24.39
CA HIS A 17 -30.00 2.23 24.07
C HIS A 17 -30.42 2.00 22.61
N THR A 18 -29.54 2.33 21.65
CA THR A 18 -29.62 1.88 20.24
C THR A 18 -28.36 2.32 19.48
N LEU A 19 -27.28 1.53 19.54
CA LEU A 19 -26.26 1.48 18.48
C LEU A 19 -25.82 0.04 18.14
N PHE A 20 -26.59 -0.97 18.59
CA PHE A 20 -26.64 -2.28 17.94
C PHE A 20 -28.02 -2.40 17.27
N GLY A 21 -28.14 -1.79 16.10
CA GLY A 21 -29.36 -1.78 15.31
C GLY A 21 -29.03 -1.15 13.97
N TYR A 22 -28.86 -2.00 12.96
CA TYR A 22 -28.44 -1.67 11.61
C TYR A 22 -27.02 -1.09 11.48
N CYS A 23 -26.02 -1.97 11.56
CA CYS A 23 -25.15 -2.02 10.37
C CYS A 23 -26.12 -2.28 9.21
N LYS A 24 -26.47 -1.24 8.45
CA LYS A 24 -26.65 -1.51 7.02
C LYS A 24 -25.41 -2.28 6.65
N GLU A 25 -25.57 -3.43 5.98
CA GLU A 25 -24.50 -3.89 5.11
C GLU A 25 -24.06 -2.65 4.36
N SER A 26 -22.90 -2.10 4.76
CA SER A 26 -22.23 -1.11 3.96
C SER A 26 -22.00 -1.89 2.68
N GLN A 27 -22.74 -1.52 1.63
CA GLN A 27 -22.37 -1.97 0.31
C GLN A 27 -20.89 -1.65 0.20
N ALA A 28 -20.09 -2.66 -0.15
CA ALA A 28 -18.70 -2.42 -0.49
C ALA A 28 -18.65 -1.25 -1.48
N ALA A 29 -17.55 -0.50 -1.51
CA ALA A 29 -17.33 0.50 -2.55
C ALA A 29 -17.80 -0.08 -3.89
N ASP A 30 -18.48 0.72 -4.73
CA ASP A 30 -19.05 0.30 -6.01
C ASP A 30 -17.93 -0.23 -6.92
N SER A 31 -17.59 -1.49 -6.66
CA SER A 31 -16.57 -2.27 -7.30
C SER A 31 -17.33 -3.09 -8.30
N SER A 32 -16.93 -3.00 -9.56
CA SER A 32 -17.48 -3.85 -10.62
C SER A 32 -17.32 -5.35 -10.34
N ARG A 33 -16.60 -5.71 -9.26
CA ARG A 33 -16.46 -7.07 -8.76
C ARG A 33 -17.63 -7.42 -7.83
N ALA A 34 -18.49 -8.32 -8.30
CA ALA A 34 -19.43 -9.04 -7.44
C ALA A 34 -18.65 -9.99 -6.51
N THR A 35 -18.09 -9.47 -5.43
CA THR A 35 -17.51 -10.29 -4.36
C THR A 35 -18.64 -10.77 -3.47
N THR A 36 -18.90 -12.08 -3.46
CA THR A 36 -19.49 -12.70 -2.27
C THR A 36 -18.63 -12.25 -1.08
N PRO A 37 -19.19 -11.67 0.00
CA PRO A 37 -18.40 -11.20 1.12
C PRO A 37 -17.53 -12.34 1.62
N LEU A 38 -16.21 -12.25 1.41
CA LEU A 38 -15.30 -13.23 1.96
C LEU A 38 -15.29 -13.04 3.47
N PRO A 39 -15.49 -14.11 4.25
CA PRO A 39 -15.50 -13.99 5.69
C PRO A 39 -14.15 -13.47 6.17
N THR A 40 -14.19 -12.56 7.15
CA THR A 40 -12.99 -12.07 7.82
C THR A 40 -12.11 -13.24 8.23
N PRO A 41 -10.78 -13.20 8.00
CA PRO A 41 -9.89 -14.28 8.41
C PRO A 41 -10.09 -14.61 9.88
N LYS A 42 -10.14 -15.91 10.22
CA LYS A 42 -10.31 -16.34 11.61
C LYS A 42 -9.02 -16.21 12.42
N SER A 43 -7.89 -16.13 11.72
CA SER A 43 -6.57 -16.05 12.33
C SER A 43 -5.55 -15.43 11.35
N TYR A 44 -4.33 -15.25 11.84
CA TYR A 44 -3.18 -14.86 11.02
C TYR A 44 -2.83 -15.85 9.90
N ALA A 45 -3.08 -17.14 10.13
CA ALA A 45 -2.72 -18.16 9.15
C ALA A 45 -3.68 -18.09 7.96
N PRO A 46 -3.17 -18.03 6.71
CA PRO A 46 -4.00 -18.10 5.52
C PRO A 46 -4.75 -19.43 5.45
N GLU A 47 -5.92 -19.42 4.83
CA GLU A 47 -6.81 -20.59 4.73
C GLU A 47 -6.94 -21.04 3.27
N LYS A 48 -6.77 -22.34 3.01
CA LYS A 48 -7.10 -22.92 1.70
C LYS A 48 -8.61 -23.03 1.56
N ILE A 49 -9.15 -22.59 0.43
CA ILE A 49 -10.58 -22.65 0.12
C ILE A 49 -10.82 -23.27 -1.26
N SER A 50 -12.07 -23.61 -1.55
CA SER A 50 -12.49 -23.97 -2.90
C SER A 50 -12.37 -22.77 -3.84
N CYS A 51 -11.76 -22.97 -5.00
CA CYS A 51 -11.61 -21.90 -5.98
C CYS A 51 -12.96 -21.47 -6.58
N PRO A 52 -13.26 -20.16 -6.62
CA PRO A 52 -14.37 -19.66 -7.42
C PRO A 52 -14.17 -20.02 -8.89
N ALA A 53 -15.23 -20.46 -9.57
CA ALA A 53 -15.15 -20.97 -10.94
C ALA A 53 -14.63 -19.95 -11.98
N SER A 54 -14.84 -18.65 -11.72
CA SER A 54 -14.39 -17.54 -12.56
C SER A 54 -13.03 -16.96 -12.17
N LEU A 55 -12.42 -17.43 -11.08
CA LEU A 55 -11.16 -16.86 -10.58
C LEU A 55 -10.00 -17.23 -11.52
N SER A 56 -9.37 -16.20 -12.07
CA SER A 56 -8.26 -16.34 -13.01
C SER A 56 -7.33 -15.12 -12.95
N VAL A 57 -6.10 -15.31 -13.40
CA VAL A 57 -5.15 -14.23 -13.67
C VAL A 57 -5.62 -13.48 -14.90
N SER A 58 -5.82 -12.17 -14.76
CA SER A 58 -6.05 -11.28 -15.89
C SER A 58 -4.70 -10.87 -16.47
N ILE A 59 -4.50 -11.08 -17.77
CA ILE A 59 -3.27 -10.74 -18.47
C ILE A 59 -3.65 -9.88 -19.67
N SER A 60 -2.89 -8.81 -19.90
CA SER A 60 -3.04 -8.00 -21.10
C SER A 60 -1.76 -7.95 -21.91
N SER A 61 -1.88 -8.18 -23.21
CA SER A 61 -0.83 -7.92 -24.21
C SER A 61 -1.01 -6.58 -24.93
N THR A 62 -2.15 -5.91 -24.74
CA THR A 62 -2.47 -4.66 -25.44
C THR A 62 -1.91 -3.45 -24.69
N TYR A 63 -1.07 -2.66 -25.35
CA TYR A 63 -0.58 -1.38 -24.84
C TYR A 63 -1.52 -0.21 -25.24
N PRO A 64 -1.86 0.73 -24.35
CA PRO A 64 -1.52 0.74 -22.93
C PRO A 64 -2.28 -0.34 -22.16
N TRP A 65 -1.58 -1.01 -21.23
CA TRP A 65 -2.16 -2.10 -20.45
C TRP A 65 -3.26 -1.56 -19.51
N PRO A 66 -4.48 -2.14 -19.54
CA PRO A 66 -5.57 -1.68 -18.71
C PRO A 66 -5.29 -1.99 -17.23
N THR A 67 -5.73 -1.10 -16.34
CA THR A 67 -5.86 -1.41 -14.91
C THR A 67 -7.07 -2.32 -14.70
N SER A 68 -7.21 -2.89 -13.49
CA SER A 68 -8.37 -3.74 -13.18
C SER A 68 -9.69 -2.97 -13.29
N SER A 69 -10.79 -3.68 -13.54
CA SER A 69 -12.12 -3.05 -13.58
C SER A 69 -12.52 -2.43 -12.24
N ALA A 70 -11.95 -2.91 -11.13
CA ALA A 70 -12.20 -2.37 -9.79
C ALA A 70 -11.43 -1.05 -9.58
N GLU A 71 -10.16 -0.98 -9.98
CA GLU A 71 -9.39 0.28 -9.96
C GLU A 71 -10.05 1.32 -10.89
N GLN A 72 -10.43 0.93 -12.12
CA GLN A 72 -11.13 1.84 -13.05
C GLN A 72 -12.43 2.38 -12.46
N ALA A 73 -13.22 1.54 -11.79
CA ALA A 73 -14.47 1.96 -11.14
C ALA A 73 -14.22 2.94 -9.98
N TYR A 74 -13.23 2.66 -9.12
CA TYR A 74 -12.87 3.54 -8.01
C TYR A 74 -12.46 4.92 -8.51
N ILE A 75 -11.55 4.98 -9.49
CA ILE A 75 -10.99 6.23 -10.01
C ILE A 75 -12.04 7.03 -10.79
N SER A 76 -12.86 6.37 -11.62
CA SER A 76 -13.94 7.03 -12.36
C SER A 76 -14.98 7.65 -11.42
N SER A 77 -15.42 6.90 -10.40
CA SER A 77 -16.39 7.39 -9.42
C SER A 77 -15.81 8.53 -8.58
N LYS A 78 -14.57 8.38 -8.08
CA LYS A 78 -13.87 9.45 -7.34
C LYS A 78 -13.77 10.74 -8.16
N THR A 79 -13.37 10.61 -9.43
CA THR A 79 -13.21 11.75 -10.34
C THR A 79 -14.55 12.45 -10.58
N THR A 80 -15.63 11.70 -10.77
CA THR A 80 -16.99 12.23 -10.95
C THR A 80 -17.44 13.05 -9.74
N LYS A 81 -17.09 12.61 -8.53
CA LYS A 81 -17.38 13.33 -7.27
C LYS A 81 -16.48 14.54 -7.00
N SER A 82 -15.37 14.69 -7.74
CA SER A 82 -14.33 15.67 -7.42
C SER A 82 -14.59 17.09 -7.93
N LEU A 83 -15.63 17.32 -8.74
CA LEU A 83 -15.85 18.64 -9.38
C LEU A 83 -15.97 19.77 -8.35
N LYS A 84 -16.72 19.52 -7.26
CA LYS A 84 -16.85 20.50 -6.17
C LYS A 84 -15.54 20.72 -5.43
N THR A 85 -14.79 19.65 -5.15
CA THR A 85 -13.47 19.72 -4.53
C THR A 85 -12.49 20.53 -5.37
N TRP A 86 -12.54 20.40 -6.70
CA TRP A 86 -11.74 21.19 -7.64
C TRP A 86 -12.12 22.67 -7.58
N GLU A 87 -13.41 22.99 -7.65
CA GLU A 87 -13.91 24.37 -7.52
C GLU A 87 -13.45 25.01 -6.20
N ASP A 88 -13.65 24.30 -5.08
CA ASP A 88 -13.30 24.79 -3.75
C ASP A 88 -11.79 25.01 -3.59
N TYR A 89 -10.98 24.08 -4.08
CA TYR A 89 -9.52 24.21 -4.05
C TYR A 89 -9.05 25.38 -4.92
N LEU A 90 -9.49 25.48 -6.18
CA LEU A 90 -9.03 26.53 -7.09
C LEU A 90 -9.47 27.93 -6.60
N CYS A 91 -10.66 28.05 -6.03
CA CYS A 91 -11.11 29.29 -5.37
C CYS A 91 -10.26 29.62 -4.15
N ARG A 92 -9.87 28.62 -3.34
CA ARG A 92 -8.99 28.79 -2.17
C ARG A 92 -7.61 29.30 -2.57
N VAL A 93 -7.02 28.76 -3.62
CA VAL A 93 -5.70 29.20 -4.10
C VAL A 93 -5.75 30.67 -4.54
N ASN A 94 -6.86 31.10 -5.16
CA ASN A 94 -7.11 32.47 -5.60
C ASN A 94 -5.98 33.01 -6.51
N LEU A 95 -5.70 32.26 -7.57
CA LEU A 95 -4.67 32.61 -8.56
C LEU A 95 -5.08 33.86 -9.34
N THR A 96 -4.17 34.83 -9.44
CA THR A 96 -4.43 36.07 -10.19
C THR A 96 -4.57 35.76 -11.69
N GLY A 97 -5.65 36.25 -12.30
CA GLY A 97 -5.91 36.05 -13.73
C GLY A 97 -6.40 34.64 -14.12
N PHE A 98 -6.76 33.81 -13.14
CA PHE A 98 -7.26 32.46 -13.39
C PHE A 98 -8.77 32.37 -13.20
N ASP A 99 -9.51 32.01 -14.26
CA ASP A 99 -10.96 31.80 -14.19
C ASP A 99 -11.27 30.33 -13.88
N VAL A 100 -11.72 30.07 -12.66
CA VAL A 100 -12.08 28.73 -12.18
C VAL A 100 -13.22 28.12 -13.00
N LYS A 101 -14.21 28.90 -13.42
CA LYS A 101 -15.36 28.40 -14.18
C LYS A 101 -14.95 28.03 -15.59
N GLU A 102 -14.13 28.86 -16.24
CA GLU A 102 -13.61 28.54 -17.56
C GLU A 102 -12.71 27.31 -17.52
N PHE A 103 -11.86 27.15 -16.49
CA PHE A 103 -11.04 25.94 -16.30
C PHE A 103 -11.90 24.67 -16.17
N LEU A 104 -12.99 24.71 -15.39
CA LEU A 104 -13.85 23.55 -15.14
C LEU A 104 -14.93 23.32 -16.21
N LYS A 105 -14.99 24.16 -17.23
CA LYS A 105 -16.04 24.15 -18.27
C LYS A 105 -16.09 22.85 -19.05
N ASN A 106 -14.95 22.34 -19.51
CA ASN A 106 -14.89 21.07 -20.26
C ASN A 106 -15.32 19.89 -19.37
N SER A 107 -14.91 19.89 -18.10
CA SER A 107 -15.34 18.86 -17.13
C SER A 107 -16.84 18.90 -16.83
N THR A 108 -17.46 20.07 -16.93
CA THR A 108 -18.90 20.22 -16.74
C THR A 108 -19.68 19.83 -18.00
N ARG A 109 -19.13 20.10 -19.20
CA ARG A 109 -19.76 19.82 -20.50
C ARG A 109 -19.59 18.37 -20.96
N ASP A 110 -18.36 17.85 -20.88
CA ASP A 110 -17.94 16.59 -21.51
C ASP A 110 -17.77 15.44 -20.49
N GLY A 111 -18.07 15.71 -19.21
CA GLY A 111 -17.89 14.78 -18.11
C GLY A 111 -16.53 14.87 -17.43
N GLN A 112 -16.48 14.38 -16.19
CA GLN A 112 -15.28 14.40 -15.35
C GLN A 112 -14.43 13.15 -15.64
N VAL A 113 -13.32 13.34 -16.36
CA VAL A 113 -12.36 12.28 -16.67
C VAL A 113 -10.97 12.74 -16.25
N ALA A 114 -10.37 11.99 -15.31
CA ALA A 114 -9.03 12.28 -14.80
C ALA A 114 -7.99 12.08 -15.90
N GLY A 115 -7.03 12.99 -16.00
CA GLY A 115 -6.00 12.95 -17.03
C GLY A 115 -6.44 13.50 -18.38
N ARG A 116 -7.70 13.95 -18.48
CA ARG A 116 -8.29 14.46 -19.74
C ARG A 116 -8.97 15.81 -19.56
N ASN A 117 -10.00 15.85 -18.74
CA ASN A 117 -10.77 17.07 -18.49
C ASN A 117 -10.50 17.64 -17.09
N LEU A 118 -10.07 16.80 -16.15
CA LEU A 118 -9.56 17.20 -14.84
C LEU A 118 -8.12 16.69 -14.68
N PRO A 119 -7.22 17.49 -14.08
CA PRO A 119 -5.88 17.01 -13.76
C PRO A 119 -5.92 15.79 -12.85
N ASN A 120 -5.03 14.84 -13.10
CA ASN A 120 -4.91 13.64 -12.30
C ASN A 120 -3.67 13.71 -11.40
N ILE A 121 -3.91 13.84 -10.10
CA ILE A 121 -2.86 14.05 -9.10
C ILE A 121 -2.58 12.74 -8.38
N ALA A 122 -1.30 12.46 -8.12
CA ALA A 122 -0.87 11.32 -7.32
C ALA A 122 0.21 11.70 -6.32
N PHE A 123 0.31 10.95 -5.22
CA PHE A 123 1.43 11.01 -4.28
C PHE A 123 2.36 9.82 -4.48
N SER A 124 3.67 10.06 -4.49
CA SER A 124 4.68 9.00 -4.40
C SER A 124 5.47 9.17 -3.11
N LEU A 125 5.37 8.19 -2.22
CA LEU A 125 5.85 8.29 -0.84
C LEU A 125 7.02 7.33 -0.63
N SER A 126 8.21 7.90 -0.39
CA SER A 126 9.46 7.14 -0.28
C SER A 126 9.55 6.25 0.97
N GLY A 127 10.42 5.25 0.91
CA GLY A 127 10.85 4.48 2.08
C GLY A 127 11.89 5.22 2.96
N GLY A 128 12.07 4.75 4.20
CA GLY A 128 13.05 5.36 5.13
C GLY A 128 12.70 5.26 6.62
N GLY A 129 12.01 4.18 7.03
CA GLY A 129 11.63 3.94 8.42
C GLY A 129 10.65 4.98 8.97
N ASN A 130 10.62 5.14 10.30
CA ASN A 130 9.70 6.06 10.97
C ASN A 130 9.84 7.51 10.49
N ARG A 131 11.04 7.94 10.05
CA ARG A 131 11.25 9.26 9.46
C ARG A 131 10.40 9.43 8.19
N ALA A 132 10.48 8.47 7.27
CA ALA A 132 9.71 8.50 6.04
C ALA A 132 8.20 8.52 6.31
N LEU A 133 7.74 7.65 7.19
CA LEU A 133 6.34 7.59 7.61
C LEU A 133 5.85 8.93 8.16
N LEU A 134 6.55 9.49 9.16
CA LEU A 134 6.15 10.74 9.81
C LEU A 134 6.25 11.94 8.86
N TYR A 135 7.30 11.97 8.03
CA TYR A 135 7.49 13.03 7.05
C TYR A 135 6.40 13.00 5.97
N ALA A 136 6.14 11.83 5.37
CA ALA A 136 5.06 11.65 4.41
C ALA A 136 3.70 12.02 5.00
N ALA A 137 3.41 11.58 6.22
CA ALA A 137 2.18 11.94 6.93
C ALA A 137 2.05 13.46 7.10
N SER A 138 3.11 14.15 7.51
CA SER A 138 3.10 15.61 7.68
C SER A 138 2.89 16.37 6.36
N ILE A 139 3.49 15.90 5.27
CA ILE A 139 3.33 16.52 3.94
C ILE A 139 1.90 16.30 3.43
N MET A 140 1.36 15.09 3.56
CA MET A 140 -0.04 14.81 3.20
C MET A 140 -1.02 15.62 4.07
N ASP A 141 -0.70 15.83 5.34
CA ASP A 141 -1.48 16.65 6.27
C ASP A 141 -1.55 18.13 5.86
N ALA A 142 -0.45 18.64 5.29
CA ALA A 142 -0.38 19.99 4.74
C ALA A 142 -1.20 20.16 3.45
N PHE A 143 -1.68 19.08 2.84
CA PHE A 143 -2.54 19.08 1.66
C PHE A 143 -4.00 18.68 1.97
N ASP A 144 -4.31 18.38 3.22
CA ASP A 144 -5.63 17.90 3.65
C ASP A 144 -6.57 19.08 3.91
N SER A 145 -7.72 19.15 3.23
CA SER A 145 -8.73 20.20 3.45
C SER A 145 -9.38 20.13 4.84
N ARG A 146 -9.23 19.03 5.56
CA ARG A 146 -9.67 18.90 6.96
C ARG A 146 -8.69 19.57 7.94
N ASN A 147 -7.52 20.02 7.47
CA ASN A 147 -6.56 20.81 8.24
C ASN A 147 -6.84 22.32 8.08
N PRO A 148 -7.25 23.04 9.15
CA PRO A 148 -7.46 24.48 9.08
C PRO A 148 -6.20 25.26 8.67
N GLN A 149 -5.01 24.82 9.09
CA GLN A 149 -3.75 25.49 8.74
C GLN A 149 -3.39 25.28 7.27
N ALA A 150 -3.66 24.11 6.70
CA ALA A 150 -3.50 23.88 5.26
C ALA A 150 -4.48 24.75 4.44
N ASN A 151 -5.70 24.91 4.94
CA ASN A 151 -6.70 25.76 4.30
C ASN A 151 -6.29 27.24 4.32
N GLU A 152 -5.74 27.73 5.43
CA GLU A 152 -5.17 29.07 5.58
C GLU A 152 -3.96 29.28 4.66
N ALA A 153 -3.07 28.28 4.60
CA ALA A 153 -1.93 28.24 3.69
C ALA A 153 -2.31 28.03 2.21
N ARG A 154 -3.61 27.83 1.92
CA ARG A 154 -4.19 27.60 0.59
C ARG A 154 -3.77 26.29 -0.09
N THR A 155 -3.20 25.35 0.63
CA THR A 155 -2.78 24.02 0.13
C THR A 155 -3.81 22.93 0.41
N GLY A 156 -4.72 23.15 1.36
CA GLY A 156 -5.77 22.21 1.74
C GLY A 156 -6.73 21.87 0.58
N GLY A 157 -6.88 20.58 0.29
CA GLY A 157 -7.74 20.04 -0.77
C GLY A 157 -7.00 19.16 -1.78
N VAL A 158 -5.68 19.33 -1.92
CA VAL A 158 -4.87 18.51 -2.84
C VAL A 158 -4.92 17.03 -2.45
N LEU A 159 -4.97 16.69 -1.16
CA LEU A 159 -5.10 15.30 -0.72
C LEU A 159 -6.43 14.68 -1.17
N GLN A 160 -7.53 15.44 -1.10
CA GLN A 160 -8.85 14.98 -1.54
C GLN A 160 -8.92 14.84 -3.07
N LEU A 161 -8.20 15.71 -3.80
CA LEU A 161 -8.10 15.69 -5.26
C LEU A 161 -7.19 14.58 -5.80
N ALA A 162 -6.22 14.11 -5.03
CA ALA A 162 -5.32 13.05 -5.45
C ALA A 162 -6.08 11.72 -5.63
N ASN A 163 -5.89 11.10 -6.79
CA ASN A 163 -6.51 9.84 -7.16
C ASN A 163 -5.69 8.62 -6.70
N PHE A 164 -4.36 8.77 -6.58
CA PHE A 164 -3.47 7.69 -6.20
C PHE A 164 -2.48 8.12 -5.11
N ALA A 165 -2.12 7.18 -4.24
CA ALA A 165 -0.98 7.32 -3.35
C ALA A 165 -0.18 6.01 -3.35
N SER A 166 1.04 6.03 -3.89
CA SER A 166 1.97 4.90 -3.84
C SER A 166 2.93 5.05 -2.67
N GLY A 167 3.14 3.97 -1.92
CA GLY A 167 4.02 3.94 -0.76
C GLY A 167 4.92 2.72 -0.77
N LEU A 168 6.20 2.94 -0.47
CA LEU A 168 7.22 1.90 -0.32
C LEU A 168 7.73 1.86 1.12
N SER A 169 8.05 0.66 1.62
CA SER A 169 8.66 0.45 2.92
C SER A 169 7.82 1.08 4.05
N ALA A 170 8.40 1.96 4.85
CA ALA A 170 7.65 2.63 5.92
C ALA A 170 6.51 3.54 5.42
N SER A 171 6.50 3.97 4.16
CA SER A 171 5.32 4.65 3.59
C SER A 171 4.20 3.67 3.22
N SER A 172 4.50 2.38 3.02
CA SER A 172 3.45 1.34 3.00
C SER A 172 2.84 1.16 4.40
N TRP A 173 3.62 1.34 5.47
CA TRP A 173 3.08 1.34 6.84
C TRP A 173 2.12 2.51 7.06
N LEU A 174 2.47 3.70 6.55
CA LEU A 174 1.58 4.86 6.54
C LEU A 174 0.25 4.53 5.86
N LEU A 175 0.28 4.13 4.59
CA LEU A 175 -0.95 3.87 3.83
C LEU A 175 -1.80 2.74 4.43
N ALA A 176 -1.17 1.65 4.88
CA ALA A 176 -1.85 0.53 5.52
C ALA A 176 -2.51 0.93 6.85
N SER A 177 -1.78 1.63 7.72
CA SER A 177 -2.31 2.05 9.03
C SER A 177 -3.35 3.15 8.90
N TRP A 178 -3.18 4.08 7.96
CA TRP A 178 -4.15 5.13 7.65
C TRP A 178 -5.46 4.54 7.11
N GLY A 179 -5.38 3.62 6.14
CA GLY A 179 -6.56 2.93 5.62
C GLY A 179 -7.26 2.08 6.68
N ASN A 180 -6.51 1.37 7.52
CA ASN A 180 -7.10 0.63 8.63
C ASN A 180 -7.83 1.53 9.64
N ALA A 181 -7.26 2.70 9.92
CA ALA A 181 -7.85 3.72 10.79
C ALA A 181 -8.97 4.51 10.11
N ASN A 182 -9.55 4.00 9.02
CA ASN A 182 -10.61 4.67 8.26
C ASN A 182 -10.23 6.09 7.82
N PHE A 183 -8.96 6.26 7.43
CA PHE A 183 -8.43 7.47 6.83
C PHE A 183 -8.63 8.76 7.65
N ILE A 184 -8.63 8.66 8.98
CA ILE A 184 -8.64 9.80 9.92
C ILE A 184 -7.48 10.79 9.66
N ARG A 185 -7.54 11.95 10.31
CA ARG A 185 -6.48 12.98 10.24
C ARG A 185 -5.13 12.42 10.72
N PHE A 186 -4.03 12.87 10.13
CA PHE A 186 -2.70 12.35 10.47
C PHE A 186 -2.28 12.62 11.93
N PRO A 187 -2.58 13.79 12.55
CA PRO A 187 -2.35 13.98 13.98
C PRO A 187 -3.10 12.96 14.85
N GLU A 188 -4.36 12.70 14.53
CA GLU A 188 -5.17 11.72 15.25
C GLU A 188 -4.65 10.29 15.05
N LEU A 189 -4.19 9.96 13.84
CA LEU A 189 -3.54 8.68 13.54
C LEU A 189 -2.25 8.51 14.36
N ALA A 190 -1.46 9.57 14.48
CA ALA A 190 -0.24 9.56 15.27
C ALA A 190 -0.53 9.30 16.75
N ASP A 191 -1.56 9.95 17.30
CA ASP A 191 -1.94 9.82 18.71
C ASP A 191 -2.62 8.47 19.03
N ASN A 192 -3.47 7.97 18.13
CA ASN A 192 -4.29 6.79 18.39
C ASN A 192 -3.64 5.48 17.95
N ALA A 193 -2.99 5.47 16.78
CA ALA A 193 -2.45 4.23 16.20
C ALA A 193 -0.94 4.11 16.37
N TRP A 194 -0.18 5.21 16.24
CA TRP A 194 1.27 5.13 16.23
C TRP A 194 1.93 5.42 17.58
N HIS A 195 1.25 6.09 18.51
CA HIS A 195 1.82 6.50 19.79
C HIS A 195 2.45 5.32 20.56
N SER A 196 1.74 4.19 20.66
CA SER A 196 2.27 2.98 21.30
C SER A 196 3.47 2.37 20.55
N ALA A 197 3.44 2.43 19.22
CA ALA A 197 4.49 1.89 18.36
C ALA A 197 5.78 2.72 18.41
N PHE A 198 5.69 4.04 18.60
CA PHE A 198 6.83 4.95 18.69
C PHE A 198 7.38 5.17 20.11
N THR A 199 6.57 4.95 21.14
CA THR A 199 7.02 5.04 22.55
C THR A 199 7.80 3.82 23.03
N HIS A 200 7.73 2.70 22.31
CA HIS A 200 8.46 1.47 22.62
C HIS A 200 9.44 1.12 21.49
N GLY A 201 10.73 1.28 21.74
CA GLY A 201 11.78 0.87 20.79
C GLY A 201 11.63 -0.57 20.31
N TYR A 202 12.16 -0.87 19.12
CA TYR A 202 12.09 -2.20 18.47
C TYR A 202 12.53 -3.35 19.39
N PHE A 203 13.42 -3.07 20.34
CA PHE A 203 13.98 -4.02 21.30
C PHE A 203 13.45 -3.87 22.73
N SER A 204 12.35 -3.15 22.96
CA SER A 204 11.83 -2.96 24.33
C SER A 204 11.39 -4.29 24.96
N TRP A 205 11.59 -4.44 26.28
CA TRP A 205 11.23 -5.64 27.04
C TRP A 205 9.72 -5.99 26.95
N LYS A 206 8.87 -5.00 26.68
CA LYS A 206 7.44 -5.19 26.39
C LYS A 206 7.19 -5.88 25.04
N ARG A 207 8.01 -5.64 24.00
CA ARG A 207 7.92 -6.40 22.74
C ARG A 207 8.46 -7.83 22.87
N MET A 208 9.49 -8.07 23.69
CA MET A 208 10.00 -9.43 23.94
C MET A 208 8.94 -10.39 24.52
N LYS A 209 7.95 -9.89 25.26
CA LYS A 209 6.83 -10.71 25.78
C LYS A 209 5.88 -11.24 24.69
N HIS A 210 5.93 -10.71 23.47
CA HIS A 210 5.06 -11.11 22.36
C HIS A 210 5.69 -12.24 21.50
N TYR A 211 6.99 -12.53 21.64
CA TYR A 211 7.67 -13.60 20.89
C TYR A 211 6.98 -14.98 20.93
N PRO A 212 6.39 -15.43 22.06
CA PRO A 212 5.63 -16.68 22.09
C PRO A 212 4.38 -16.67 21.19
N HIS A 213 3.71 -15.52 21.06
CA HIS A 213 2.54 -15.35 20.20
C HIS A 213 2.92 -15.34 18.72
N HIS A 214 3.98 -14.61 18.35
CA HIS A 214 4.61 -14.69 17.03
C HIS A 214 4.95 -16.15 16.67
N TYR A 215 5.67 -16.86 17.55
CA TYR A 215 6.06 -18.25 17.31
C TYR A 215 4.86 -19.17 17.07
N ARG A 216 3.76 -18.98 17.80
CA ARG A 216 2.52 -19.73 17.60
C ARG A 216 1.94 -19.49 16.20
N ASP A 217 2.01 -18.26 15.71
CA ASP A 217 1.46 -17.88 14.41
C ASP A 217 2.29 -18.40 13.25
N LEU A 218 3.62 -18.33 13.37
CA LEU A 218 4.55 -18.99 12.44
C LEU A 218 4.26 -20.49 12.36
N ARG A 219 4.03 -21.16 13.51
CA ARG A 219 3.65 -22.58 13.53
C ARG A 219 2.30 -22.84 12.87
N LYS A 220 1.31 -21.96 13.04
CA LYS A 220 -0.01 -22.09 12.39
C LYS A 220 0.11 -21.93 10.87
N LYS A 221 0.86 -20.94 10.37
CA LYS A 221 1.11 -20.73 8.94
C LYS A 221 1.84 -21.92 8.32
N LYS A 222 2.89 -22.43 8.98
CA LYS A 222 3.59 -23.64 8.56
C LYS A 222 2.67 -24.88 8.56
N LYS A 223 1.80 -25.03 9.57
CA LYS A 223 0.80 -26.11 9.63
C LYS A 223 -0.26 -25.98 8.52
N ALA A 224 -0.58 -24.76 8.09
CA ALA A 224 -1.47 -24.49 6.96
C ALA A 224 -0.81 -24.76 5.59
N GLY A 225 0.48 -25.13 5.57
CA GLY A 225 1.20 -25.52 4.36
C GLY A 225 1.92 -24.37 3.65
N PHE A 226 2.02 -23.20 4.29
CA PHE A 226 2.68 -22.02 3.73
C PHE A 226 4.08 -21.82 4.32
N HIS A 227 5.01 -21.37 3.48
CA HIS A 227 6.34 -21.02 3.95
C HIS A 227 6.29 -19.77 4.84
N VAL A 228 7.27 -19.68 5.75
CA VAL A 228 7.35 -18.66 6.78
C VAL A 228 8.67 -17.92 6.63
N SER A 229 8.60 -16.59 6.68
CA SER A 229 9.76 -15.69 6.60
C SER A 229 9.94 -14.88 7.88
N VAL A 230 11.01 -14.09 7.98
CA VAL A 230 11.26 -13.16 9.11
C VAL A 230 10.35 -11.92 9.07
N VAL A 231 9.63 -11.74 7.97
CA VAL A 231 8.89 -10.51 7.62
C VAL A 231 7.54 -10.38 8.36
N GLU A 232 7.17 -11.39 9.13
CA GLU A 232 5.88 -11.49 9.81
C GLU A 232 5.85 -10.56 11.05
N ASN A 233 5.13 -9.44 10.96
CA ASN A 233 4.98 -8.48 12.05
C ASN A 233 3.69 -8.75 12.87
N ASP A 234 3.76 -8.67 14.21
CA ASP A 234 2.63 -8.93 15.13
C ASP A 234 2.30 -7.66 15.91
N PRO A 235 1.05 -7.23 15.78
CA PRO A 235 0.28 -6.86 16.96
C PRO A 235 -0.97 -7.73 17.07
N ASP A 236 -1.30 -8.19 18.27
CA ASP A 236 -2.52 -8.96 18.60
C ASP A 236 -3.83 -8.29 18.11
N VAL A 237 -3.77 -7.00 17.77
CA VAL A 237 -4.89 -6.18 17.26
C VAL A 237 -5.04 -6.24 15.73
N GLY A 238 -4.04 -6.76 14.99
CA GLY A 238 -3.98 -6.71 13.52
C GLY A 238 -4.00 -8.05 12.77
N ARG A 239 -4.16 -9.16 13.49
CA ARG A 239 -3.95 -10.52 12.95
C ARG A 239 -4.97 -10.95 11.89
N THR A 240 -6.12 -10.30 11.85
CA THR A 240 -7.20 -10.57 10.88
C THR A 240 -7.44 -9.40 9.93
N LEU A 241 -6.64 -8.34 10.04
CA LEU A 241 -6.77 -7.16 9.19
C LEU A 241 -6.08 -7.41 7.85
N THR A 242 -6.84 -7.29 6.78
CA THR A 242 -6.38 -7.52 5.41
C THR A 242 -6.44 -6.26 4.58
N LEU A 243 -5.63 -6.19 3.52
CA LEU A 243 -5.69 -5.08 2.57
C LEU A 243 -7.06 -5.03 1.87
N SER A 244 -7.61 -6.19 1.51
CA SER A 244 -8.98 -6.31 0.98
C SER A 244 -10.07 -5.76 1.92
N SER A 245 -9.85 -5.76 3.24
CA SER A 245 -10.84 -5.26 4.21
C SER A 245 -11.02 -3.75 4.17
N LEU A 246 -10.07 -3.00 3.57
CA LEU A 246 -10.19 -1.55 3.39
C LEU A 246 -11.40 -1.17 2.53
N ARG A 247 -11.88 -2.09 1.67
CA ARG A 247 -13.09 -1.91 0.86
C ARG A 247 -14.36 -1.67 1.67
N SER A 248 -14.35 -2.02 2.96
CA SER A 248 -15.46 -1.82 3.89
C SER A 248 -15.37 -0.52 4.71
N LYS A 249 -14.26 0.22 4.59
CA LYS A 249 -14.02 1.48 5.31
C LYS A 249 -14.83 2.61 4.68
N SER A 250 -15.53 3.41 5.48
CA SER A 250 -16.49 4.40 4.97
C SER A 250 -15.84 5.39 4.01
N GLU A 251 -14.63 5.89 4.33
CA GLU A 251 -13.91 6.84 3.47
C GLU A 251 -13.49 6.21 2.14
N TYR A 252 -13.20 4.90 2.11
CA TYR A 252 -12.92 4.17 0.89
C TYR A 252 -14.19 3.93 0.06
N VAL A 253 -15.29 3.56 0.71
CA VAL A 253 -16.62 3.41 0.08
C VAL A 253 -17.07 4.73 -0.55
N GLU A 254 -16.85 5.84 0.15
CA GLU A 254 -17.16 7.18 -0.33
C GLU A 254 -16.20 7.67 -1.41
N GLN A 255 -15.03 7.01 -1.56
CA GLN A 255 -13.93 7.37 -2.44
C GLN A 255 -13.38 8.78 -2.15
N SER A 256 -13.41 9.20 -0.88
CA SER A 256 -12.95 10.52 -0.42
C SER A 256 -11.43 10.63 -0.38
N VAL A 257 -10.72 9.51 -0.47
CA VAL A 257 -9.26 9.38 -0.32
C VAL A 257 -8.58 8.87 -1.59
N PRO A 258 -7.25 9.08 -1.75
CA PRO A 258 -6.51 8.49 -2.86
C PRO A 258 -6.53 6.96 -2.79
N PHE A 259 -6.53 6.30 -3.95
CA PHE A 259 -6.41 4.86 -4.07
C PHE A 259 -5.02 4.42 -3.59
N PRO A 260 -4.94 3.63 -2.49
CA PRO A 260 -3.66 3.29 -1.88
C PRO A 260 -2.97 2.15 -2.64
N ILE A 261 -1.69 2.33 -2.94
CA ILE A 261 -0.84 1.36 -3.64
C ILE A 261 0.38 1.07 -2.76
N LEU A 262 0.46 -0.12 -2.21
CA LEU A 262 1.65 -0.61 -1.51
C LEU A 262 2.55 -1.28 -2.53
N VAL A 263 3.86 -0.99 -2.48
CA VAL A 263 4.78 -1.46 -3.52
C VAL A 263 5.82 -2.39 -2.94
N THR A 264 6.16 -3.45 -3.67
CA THR A 264 7.36 -4.25 -3.42
C THR A 264 8.06 -4.51 -4.74
N THR A 265 9.29 -5.03 -4.67
CA THR A 265 9.95 -5.69 -5.79
C THR A 265 10.11 -7.18 -5.48
N SER A 266 10.76 -7.95 -6.36
CA SER A 266 11.06 -9.36 -6.15
C SER A 266 12.49 -9.68 -6.57
N ARG A 267 13.16 -10.55 -5.82
CA ARG A 267 14.51 -11.02 -6.16
C ARG A 267 14.45 -12.11 -7.21
N LYS A 268 15.36 -12.05 -8.19
CA LYS A 268 15.53 -13.09 -9.23
C LYS A 268 15.85 -14.47 -8.65
N GLN A 269 16.54 -14.54 -7.52
CA GLN A 269 16.79 -15.76 -6.76
C GLN A 269 17.03 -15.40 -5.28
N GLU A 270 16.90 -16.37 -4.38
CA GLU A 270 17.15 -16.15 -2.95
C GLU A 270 18.54 -15.50 -2.74
N GLY A 271 18.57 -14.34 -2.09
CA GLY A 271 19.79 -13.59 -1.82
C GLY A 271 20.44 -12.88 -3.00
N ALA A 272 19.92 -12.97 -4.23
CA ALA A 272 20.46 -12.18 -5.34
C ALA A 272 20.14 -10.70 -5.17
N ASP A 273 21.09 -9.87 -5.58
CA ASP A 273 20.90 -8.43 -5.64
C ASP A 273 19.71 -8.06 -6.54
N LEU A 274 19.06 -6.95 -6.19
CA LEU A 274 18.00 -6.37 -7.00
C LEU A 274 18.62 -5.46 -8.05
N ASP A 275 18.00 -5.46 -9.23
CA ASP A 275 18.40 -4.66 -10.37
C ASP A 275 17.18 -3.94 -10.97
N LEU A 276 17.41 -3.09 -11.97
CA LEU A 276 16.34 -2.32 -12.61
C LEU A 276 15.34 -3.20 -13.38
N ASP A 277 15.70 -4.44 -13.69
CA ASP A 277 14.86 -5.44 -14.36
C ASP A 277 14.03 -6.25 -13.35
N SER A 278 14.22 -6.03 -12.05
CA SER A 278 13.44 -6.69 -11.02
C SER A 278 11.96 -6.26 -11.11
N PRO A 279 11.01 -7.20 -11.12
CA PRO A 279 9.59 -6.87 -11.26
C PRO A 279 9.10 -5.99 -10.11
N ILE A 280 8.14 -5.13 -10.42
CA ILE A 280 7.45 -4.30 -9.43
C ILE A 280 6.06 -4.89 -9.21
N TYR A 281 5.76 -5.15 -7.94
CA TYR A 281 4.44 -5.59 -7.50
C TYR A 281 3.73 -4.47 -6.79
N GLU A 282 2.45 -4.35 -7.12
CA GLU A 282 1.54 -3.44 -6.46
C GLU A 282 0.50 -4.24 -5.70
N PHE A 283 0.24 -3.84 -4.47
CA PHE A 283 -0.84 -4.36 -3.66
C PHE A 283 -1.80 -3.21 -3.39
N THR A 284 -3.03 -3.37 -3.85
CA THR A 284 -4.12 -2.42 -3.67
C THR A 284 -5.26 -3.11 -2.92
N PRO A 285 -6.26 -2.38 -2.40
CA PRO A 285 -7.43 -3.01 -1.78
C PRO A 285 -8.23 -3.92 -2.72
N GLU A 286 -7.98 -3.84 -4.03
CA GLU A 286 -8.67 -4.63 -5.05
C GLU A 286 -7.80 -5.78 -5.60
N ASP A 287 -6.52 -5.52 -5.86
CA ASP A 287 -5.70 -6.45 -6.65
C ASP A 287 -4.23 -6.47 -6.21
N ILE A 288 -3.56 -7.59 -6.54
CA ILE A 288 -2.12 -7.65 -6.75
C ILE A 288 -1.85 -7.48 -8.26
N ASN A 289 -1.00 -6.52 -8.62
CA ASN A 289 -0.56 -6.30 -9.99
C ASN A 289 0.94 -6.56 -10.12
N VAL A 290 1.35 -7.04 -11.27
CA VAL A 290 2.75 -7.03 -11.71
C VAL A 290 2.87 -6.20 -12.98
N TRP A 291 3.83 -5.28 -12.99
CA TRP A 291 4.17 -4.46 -14.15
C TRP A 291 5.57 -4.78 -14.62
N HIS A 292 5.67 -5.51 -15.73
CA HIS A 292 6.94 -5.91 -16.34
C HIS A 292 6.80 -5.92 -17.88
N PRO A 293 7.84 -5.59 -18.67
CA PRO A 293 7.75 -5.53 -20.13
C PRO A 293 7.25 -6.81 -20.79
N THR A 294 7.53 -7.96 -20.19
CA THR A 294 7.10 -9.28 -20.67
C THR A 294 5.85 -9.83 -19.97
N LEU A 295 5.36 -9.16 -18.92
CA LEU A 295 4.15 -9.58 -18.21
C LEU A 295 3.47 -8.39 -17.51
N ASN A 296 2.24 -8.10 -17.91
CA ASN A 296 1.34 -7.22 -17.17
C ASN A 296 0.12 -8.03 -16.77
N ALA A 297 0.02 -8.32 -15.48
CA ALA A 297 -0.98 -9.23 -14.96
C ALA A 297 -1.54 -8.76 -13.62
N THR A 298 -2.80 -9.10 -13.41
CA THR A 298 -3.60 -8.71 -12.26
C THR A 298 -4.26 -9.96 -11.67
N PHE A 299 -4.25 -10.07 -10.35
CA PHE A 299 -4.96 -11.10 -9.61
C PHE A 299 -5.62 -10.48 -8.37
N PRO A 300 -6.75 -11.02 -7.85
CA PRO A 300 -7.49 -10.32 -6.80
C PRO A 300 -6.75 -10.41 -5.47
N ILE A 301 -6.67 -9.31 -4.75
CA ILE A 301 -5.86 -9.24 -3.53
C ILE A 301 -6.38 -10.18 -2.44
N GLU A 302 -7.70 -10.38 -2.34
CA GLU A 302 -8.29 -11.31 -1.38
C GLU A 302 -7.84 -12.77 -1.56
N TYR A 303 -7.33 -13.11 -2.76
CA TYR A 303 -6.84 -14.43 -3.11
C TYR A 303 -5.30 -14.49 -3.17
N LEU A 304 -4.60 -13.51 -2.60
CA LEU A 304 -3.15 -13.54 -2.50
C LEU A 304 -2.67 -14.88 -1.91
N GLY A 305 -1.57 -15.42 -2.44
CA GLY A 305 -1.06 -16.74 -2.05
C GLY A 305 -1.76 -17.94 -2.70
N SER A 306 -2.67 -17.69 -3.64
CA SER A 306 -3.22 -18.70 -4.55
C SER A 306 -2.24 -19.05 -5.68
N LYS A 307 -2.49 -20.16 -6.39
CA LYS A 307 -1.80 -20.54 -7.61
C LYS A 307 -2.77 -20.61 -8.79
N ALA A 308 -2.29 -20.29 -9.98
CA ALA A 308 -3.04 -20.45 -11.22
C ALA A 308 -2.33 -21.40 -12.18
N GLY A 309 -3.10 -22.01 -13.09
CA GLY A 309 -2.56 -22.84 -14.15
C GLY A 309 -1.86 -21.99 -15.21
N ALA A 310 -0.61 -22.35 -15.55
CA ALA A 310 0.22 -21.63 -16.51
C ALA A 310 -0.44 -21.40 -17.88
N VAL A 311 -1.26 -22.34 -18.35
CA VAL A 311 -1.91 -22.27 -19.68
C VAL A 311 -3.34 -21.74 -19.60
N THR A 312 -4.07 -22.10 -18.54
CA THR A 312 -5.50 -21.79 -18.42
C THR A 312 -5.75 -20.44 -17.76
N ASN A 313 -4.75 -19.90 -17.07
CA ASN A 313 -4.82 -18.74 -16.18
C ASN A 313 -5.82 -18.91 -15.03
N LYS A 314 -6.51 -20.04 -14.94
CA LYS A 314 -7.52 -20.32 -13.91
C LYS A 314 -6.85 -20.69 -12.61
N ALA A 315 -7.40 -20.21 -11.51
CA ALA A 315 -6.92 -20.60 -10.19
C ALA A 315 -7.10 -22.10 -9.97
N THR A 316 -6.03 -22.75 -9.53
CA THR A 316 -5.97 -24.20 -9.27
C THR A 316 -5.89 -24.51 -7.79
N GLU A 317 -5.27 -23.61 -7.02
CA GLU A 317 -5.26 -23.62 -5.56
C GLU A 317 -5.63 -22.23 -5.05
N CYS A 318 -6.65 -22.15 -4.20
CA CYS A 318 -7.16 -20.86 -3.72
C CYS A 318 -6.94 -20.69 -2.22
N VAL A 319 -6.49 -19.50 -1.86
CA VAL A 319 -6.09 -19.12 -0.51
C VAL A 319 -6.68 -17.78 -0.17
N THR A 320 -7.11 -17.59 1.07
CA THR A 320 -7.56 -16.29 1.59
C THR A 320 -6.83 -15.91 2.86
N GLY A 321 -6.82 -14.61 3.19
CA GLY A 321 -6.18 -14.06 4.39
C GLY A 321 -4.67 -13.91 4.30
N PHE A 322 -4.06 -14.18 3.14
CA PHE A 322 -2.63 -13.96 2.89
C PHE A 322 -2.31 -12.47 2.73
N ASP A 323 -3.29 -11.66 2.34
CA ASP A 323 -3.21 -10.21 2.21
C ASP A 323 -3.29 -9.47 3.56
N ASN A 324 -2.81 -10.11 4.63
CA ASN A 324 -2.70 -9.50 5.95
C ASN A 324 -1.87 -8.20 5.87
N LEU A 325 -2.38 -7.11 6.45
CA LEU A 325 -1.73 -5.80 6.38
C LEU A 325 -0.32 -5.83 6.99
N GLY A 326 -0.13 -6.51 8.12
CA GLY A 326 1.17 -6.63 8.79
C GLY A 326 2.20 -7.38 7.93
N PHE A 327 1.76 -8.44 7.24
CA PHE A 327 2.60 -9.17 6.30
C PHE A 327 3.00 -8.31 5.09
N LEU A 328 2.06 -7.62 4.45
CA LEU A 328 2.34 -6.75 3.29
C LEU A 328 3.23 -5.55 3.66
N MET A 329 2.97 -4.93 4.83
CA MET A 329 3.83 -3.90 5.41
C MET A 329 5.25 -4.41 5.59
N GLY A 330 5.40 -5.63 6.12
CA GLY A 330 6.69 -6.29 6.25
C GLY A 330 7.34 -6.53 4.89
N ALA A 331 6.60 -7.08 3.91
CA ALA A 331 7.12 -7.44 2.59
C ALA A 331 7.74 -6.23 1.88
N SER A 332 7.12 -5.07 2.04
CA SER A 332 7.62 -3.80 1.50
C SER A 332 8.81 -3.21 2.28
N SER A 333 9.09 -3.66 3.50
CA SER A 333 10.08 -3.07 4.42
C SER A 333 11.13 -4.05 4.95
N ASN A 334 11.30 -5.21 4.30
CA ASN A 334 12.20 -6.25 4.78
C ASN A 334 13.71 -5.91 4.67
N ILE A 335 14.05 -4.69 4.25
CA ILE A 335 15.41 -4.13 4.38
C ILE A 335 15.89 -4.05 5.83
N PHE A 336 14.98 -3.82 6.79
CA PHE A 336 15.34 -3.83 8.20
C PHE A 336 15.86 -5.19 8.64
N SER A 337 15.23 -6.26 8.16
CA SER A 337 15.65 -7.62 8.40
C SER A 337 17.04 -7.91 7.81
N TYR A 338 17.36 -7.39 6.61
CA TYR A 338 18.69 -7.49 5.98
C TYR A 338 19.77 -6.72 6.76
N GLN A 339 19.48 -5.51 7.24
CA GLN A 339 20.43 -4.70 8.01
C GLN A 339 20.70 -5.30 9.40
N ASP A 340 19.68 -5.85 10.04
CA ASP A 340 19.79 -6.52 11.34
C ASP A 340 20.58 -7.83 11.24
N GLY A 341 20.44 -8.57 10.14
CA GLY A 341 21.21 -9.80 9.88
C GLY A 341 22.73 -9.64 9.87
N LYS A 342 23.23 -8.44 9.55
CA LYS A 342 24.68 -8.13 9.62
C LYS A 342 25.17 -7.84 11.05
N LYS A 343 24.27 -7.60 12.02
CA LYS A 343 24.61 -7.22 13.40
C LYS A 343 24.14 -8.22 14.47
N ILE A 344 23.29 -9.20 14.14
CA ILE A 344 22.82 -10.19 15.11
C ILE A 344 23.97 -11.09 15.55
N SER A 345 24.47 -10.87 16.77
CA SER A 345 25.28 -11.86 17.49
C SER A 345 24.50 -13.17 17.60
N LYS A 346 25.17 -14.31 17.45
CA LYS A 346 24.62 -15.68 17.55
C LYS A 346 23.94 -15.94 18.91
N SER A 347 22.71 -15.46 19.08
CA SER A 347 21.86 -15.76 20.23
C SER A 347 21.12 -17.09 20.01
N MET A 348 20.88 -17.84 21.09
CA MET A 348 20.09 -19.09 21.10
C MET A 348 18.70 -18.91 20.45
N LEU A 349 18.13 -17.70 20.54
CA LEU A 349 16.85 -17.35 19.94
C LEU A 349 16.91 -17.26 18.40
N ALA A 350 18.03 -16.80 17.84
CA ALA A 350 18.28 -16.79 16.40
C ALA A 350 18.44 -18.23 15.87
N GLY A 351 19.03 -19.13 16.66
CA GLY A 351 19.11 -20.56 16.36
C GLY A 351 17.73 -21.23 16.27
N LEU A 352 16.83 -20.96 17.21
CA LEU A 352 15.45 -21.47 17.19
C LEU A 352 14.61 -20.89 16.03
N ALA A 353 14.78 -19.61 15.69
CA ALA A 353 14.11 -19.00 14.55
C ALA A 353 14.59 -19.58 13.21
N SER A 354 15.90 -19.83 13.07
CA SER A 354 16.50 -20.39 11.85
C SER A 354 16.02 -21.81 11.49
N MET A 355 15.43 -22.54 12.45
CA MET A 355 14.89 -23.89 12.23
C MET A 355 13.53 -23.91 11.52
N PHE A 356 12.81 -22.78 11.51
CA PHE A 356 11.44 -22.68 10.97
C PHE A 356 11.30 -21.73 9.77
N VAL A 357 12.28 -20.85 9.55
CA VAL A 357 12.33 -19.88 8.46
C VAL A 357 12.98 -20.52 7.22
N LYS A 358 12.35 -20.37 6.06
CA LYS A 358 12.95 -20.68 4.74
C LYS A 358 13.32 -19.35 4.07
N GLY A 359 14.42 -19.33 3.31
CA GLY A 359 15.01 -18.11 2.76
C GLY A 359 16.20 -17.64 3.60
N ARG A 360 17.35 -17.47 2.95
CA ARG A 360 18.61 -17.06 3.62
C ARG A 360 18.71 -15.54 3.86
N PHE A 361 17.85 -14.72 3.25
CA PHE A 361 18.05 -13.26 3.15
C PHE A 361 16.78 -12.39 3.34
N TYR A 362 15.84 -12.85 4.18
CA TYR A 362 14.71 -12.06 4.69
C TYR A 362 13.60 -11.70 3.69
N GLU A 363 13.50 -12.41 2.57
CA GLU A 363 12.44 -12.25 1.58
C GLU A 363 11.05 -12.61 2.15
N ALA A 364 10.00 -11.90 1.71
CA ALA A 364 8.63 -12.29 1.99
C ALA A 364 8.16 -13.31 0.93
N LEU A 365 7.87 -14.53 1.38
CA LEU A 365 7.50 -15.64 0.53
C LEU A 365 5.98 -15.68 0.31
N VAL A 366 5.55 -15.59 -0.95
CA VAL A 366 4.14 -15.67 -1.35
C VAL A 366 4.00 -16.67 -2.49
N PRO A 367 3.09 -17.66 -2.41
CA PRO A 367 2.79 -18.50 -3.57
C PRO A 367 2.44 -17.65 -4.79
N ASN A 368 3.03 -17.99 -5.94
CA ASN A 368 3.00 -17.16 -7.13
C ASN A 368 1.75 -17.45 -8.00
N PRO A 369 0.76 -16.54 -8.06
CA PRO A 369 -0.37 -16.71 -8.97
C PRO A 369 0.06 -16.53 -10.44
N PHE A 370 1.20 -15.91 -10.72
CA PHE A 370 1.71 -15.60 -12.06
C PHE A 370 2.70 -16.64 -12.59
N MET A 371 2.86 -17.78 -11.91
CA MET A 371 3.75 -18.84 -12.38
C MET A 371 3.33 -19.34 -13.76
N GLY A 372 4.32 -19.49 -14.65
CA GLY A 372 4.17 -19.91 -16.03
C GLY A 372 3.69 -18.81 -16.97
N GLN A 373 3.49 -17.59 -16.49
CA GLN A 373 3.09 -16.43 -17.29
C GLN A 373 4.32 -15.63 -17.74
N GLY A 374 4.20 -14.95 -18.89
CA GLY A 374 5.26 -14.06 -19.40
C GLY A 374 6.57 -14.78 -19.75
N MET A 375 6.51 -16.07 -20.06
CA MET A 375 7.68 -16.90 -20.37
C MET A 375 8.38 -16.42 -21.64
N GLY A 376 9.71 -16.41 -21.62
CA GLY A 376 10.54 -16.06 -22.76
C GLY A 376 10.77 -17.26 -23.70
N PRO A 377 11.40 -17.03 -24.87
CA PRO A 377 11.77 -18.11 -25.79
C PRO A 377 12.79 -19.10 -25.21
N ALA A 378 13.55 -18.69 -24.19
CA ALA A 378 14.45 -19.54 -23.43
C ALA A 378 14.27 -19.29 -21.91
N PRO A 379 14.66 -20.24 -21.06
CA PRO A 379 14.61 -20.06 -19.62
C PRO A 379 15.36 -18.80 -19.17
N GLY A 380 14.75 -18.03 -18.28
CA GLY A 380 15.33 -16.79 -17.74
C GLY A 380 15.35 -15.59 -18.71
N THR A 381 14.78 -15.69 -19.92
CA THR A 381 14.69 -14.56 -20.86
C THR A 381 13.31 -13.89 -20.89
N GLY A 382 12.40 -14.32 -20.01
CA GLY A 382 11.04 -13.79 -19.88
C GLY A 382 10.85 -12.99 -18.60
N TYR A 383 9.63 -13.00 -18.09
CA TYR A 383 9.29 -12.47 -16.78
C TYR A 383 10.13 -13.16 -15.68
N PRO A 384 10.89 -12.42 -14.85
CA PRO A 384 11.83 -12.99 -13.89
C PRO A 384 11.22 -13.98 -12.88
N ASP A 385 9.94 -13.82 -12.55
CA ASP A 385 9.23 -14.73 -11.63
C ASP A 385 8.31 -15.74 -12.35
N GLY A 386 8.44 -15.90 -13.67
CA GLY A 386 7.60 -16.83 -14.45
C GLY A 386 7.89 -18.30 -14.15
N GLU A 387 9.10 -18.65 -13.75
CA GLU A 387 9.54 -20.05 -13.57
C GLU A 387 9.41 -20.56 -12.13
N ARG A 388 8.92 -19.73 -11.20
CA ARG A 388 8.94 -20.05 -9.77
C ARG A 388 7.55 -20.17 -9.15
N ASP A 389 7.44 -21.11 -8.23
CA ASP A 389 6.24 -21.33 -7.41
C ASP A 389 6.00 -20.24 -6.36
N GLU A 390 7.02 -19.47 -6.01
CA GLU A 390 6.98 -18.48 -4.92
C GLU A 390 7.63 -17.16 -5.32
N LEU A 391 6.92 -16.07 -5.06
CA LEU A 391 7.46 -14.72 -5.14
C LEU A 391 8.43 -14.47 -3.98
N LEU A 392 9.56 -13.86 -4.28
CA LEU A 392 10.61 -13.51 -3.32
C LEU A 392 10.58 -12.01 -3.06
N LEU A 393 9.50 -11.55 -2.42
CA LEU A 393 9.22 -10.12 -2.30
C LEU A 393 10.26 -9.41 -1.43
N ALA A 394 10.64 -8.22 -1.86
CA ALA A 394 11.67 -7.40 -1.23
C ALA A 394 11.35 -5.90 -1.28
N ASP A 395 11.96 -5.16 -0.35
CA ASP A 395 11.91 -3.69 -0.30
C ASP A 395 12.66 -3.09 -1.52
N GLY A 396 11.94 -2.28 -2.32
CA GLY A 396 12.46 -1.59 -3.50
C GLY A 396 13.59 -0.59 -3.20
N ALA A 397 13.75 -0.14 -1.95
CA ALA A 397 14.88 0.69 -1.54
C ALA A 397 16.23 -0.03 -1.74
N MET A 398 16.24 -1.37 -1.73
CA MET A 398 17.43 -2.16 -2.05
C MET A 398 17.84 -2.06 -3.52
N ALA A 399 16.92 -1.73 -4.43
CA ALA A 399 17.19 -1.43 -5.85
C ALA A 399 17.51 0.07 -6.08
N GLN A 400 17.61 0.87 -5.01
CA GLN A 400 17.67 2.34 -5.05
C GLN A 400 16.43 2.98 -5.71
N GLU A 401 15.34 2.25 -5.84
CA GLU A 401 14.02 2.75 -6.24
C GLU A 401 13.19 3.07 -5.00
N SER A 402 13.75 3.87 -4.07
CA SER A 402 13.14 4.13 -2.76
C SER A 402 11.86 4.95 -2.83
N MET A 403 11.61 5.62 -3.95
CA MET A 403 10.38 6.36 -4.25
C MET A 403 9.58 5.60 -5.33
N PRO A 404 8.37 5.12 -5.03
CA PRO A 404 7.60 4.26 -5.92
C PRO A 404 6.92 5.06 -7.05
N LEU A 405 7.71 5.50 -8.04
CA LEU A 405 7.22 6.29 -9.17
C LEU A 405 6.62 5.44 -10.28
N PHE A 406 7.23 4.30 -10.61
CA PHE A 406 6.84 3.46 -11.74
C PHE A 406 5.34 3.06 -11.75
N PRO A 407 4.71 2.73 -10.60
CA PRO A 407 3.25 2.59 -10.52
C PRO A 407 2.47 3.75 -11.13
N LEU A 408 2.89 4.99 -10.87
CA LEU A 408 2.16 6.19 -11.28
C LEU A 408 2.42 6.56 -12.74
N LEU A 409 3.39 5.91 -13.39
CA LEU A 409 3.74 6.15 -14.79
C LEU A 409 2.97 5.25 -15.76
N GLN A 410 2.14 4.32 -15.26
CA GLN A 410 1.33 3.46 -16.11
C GLN A 410 0.40 4.32 -16.99
N PRO A 411 0.47 4.23 -18.33
CA PRO A 411 -0.29 5.14 -19.21
C PRO A 411 -1.81 5.02 -19.02
N SER A 412 -2.30 3.85 -18.62
CA SER A 412 -3.71 3.64 -18.29
C SER A 412 -4.20 4.40 -17.07
N ARG A 413 -3.30 4.83 -16.18
CA ARG A 413 -3.63 5.70 -15.04
C ARG A 413 -3.72 7.17 -15.44
N MET A 414 -3.15 7.58 -16.58
CA MET A 414 -3.18 8.97 -17.07
C MET A 414 -2.87 10.01 -15.97
N VAL A 415 -1.80 9.79 -15.19
CA VAL A 415 -1.39 10.72 -14.13
C VAL A 415 -0.68 11.93 -14.75
N ASP A 416 -1.12 13.14 -14.41
CA ASP A 416 -0.52 14.38 -14.91
C ASP A 416 0.51 14.97 -13.93
N VAL A 417 0.24 14.84 -12.62
CA VAL A 417 1.04 15.45 -11.57
C VAL A 417 1.36 14.42 -10.49
N ILE A 418 2.66 14.23 -10.21
CA ILE A 418 3.13 13.40 -9.10
C ILE A 418 3.78 14.30 -8.06
N LEU A 419 3.21 14.31 -6.85
CA LEU A 419 3.80 14.89 -5.66
C LEU A 419 4.74 13.85 -5.03
N ALA A 420 6.00 13.92 -5.43
CA ALA A 420 7.09 13.06 -4.99
C ALA A 420 7.62 13.50 -3.61
N VAL A 421 7.41 12.68 -2.58
CA VAL A 421 7.85 12.95 -1.20
C VAL A 421 9.08 12.09 -0.88
N ASP A 422 10.25 12.69 -1.10
CA ASP A 422 11.54 12.07 -0.82
C ASP A 422 12.01 12.38 0.61
N SER A 423 12.17 11.33 1.39
CA SER A 423 12.59 11.34 2.79
C SER A 423 13.94 10.66 2.99
N SER A 424 14.65 10.38 1.90
CA SER A 424 16.00 9.83 1.90
C SER A 424 17.00 10.76 2.61
N VAL A 425 18.09 10.16 3.06
CA VAL A 425 19.22 10.86 3.68
C VAL A 425 20.45 10.40 2.92
N ASP A 426 20.76 11.08 1.83
CA ASP A 426 21.84 10.69 0.93
C ASP A 426 23.17 11.36 1.30
N GLY A 427 24.26 10.84 0.71
CA GLY A 427 25.60 11.44 0.78
C GLY A 427 26.44 11.06 2.00
N ARG A 428 26.06 10.03 2.77
CA ARG A 428 26.78 9.60 3.99
C ARG A 428 26.31 8.27 4.57
N ALA A 429 27.05 7.76 5.55
CA ALA A 429 26.68 6.58 6.32
C ALA A 429 25.56 6.85 7.34
N PHE A 430 24.69 5.85 7.54
CA PHE A 430 23.53 5.86 8.45
C PHE A 430 23.89 5.86 9.94
N ASP A 431 25.16 5.69 10.27
CA ASP A 431 25.66 5.42 11.63
C ASP A 431 25.84 6.68 12.50
N ASN A 432 25.78 7.89 11.92
CA ASN A 432 25.88 9.13 12.68
C ASN A 432 24.56 9.95 12.67
N PRO A 433 23.74 9.87 13.74
CA PRO A 433 22.44 10.56 13.81
C PRO A 433 22.55 12.09 13.88
N ASN A 434 23.74 12.65 14.14
CA ASN A 434 23.94 14.09 14.36
C ASN A 434 24.40 14.85 13.12
N GLN A 435 24.83 14.17 12.06
CA GLN A 435 25.13 14.87 10.82
C GLN A 435 23.80 15.23 10.13
N LYS A 436 23.76 16.24 9.24
CA LYS A 436 22.62 16.55 8.32
C LYS A 436 22.82 16.06 6.87
N GLY A 437 21.80 15.47 6.26
CA GLY A 437 21.84 14.87 4.93
C GLY A 437 20.51 15.08 4.24
N TYR A 438 20.52 15.10 2.91
CA TYR A 438 19.39 15.56 2.10
C TYR A 438 19.15 14.58 0.95
N PRO A 439 17.90 14.45 0.47
CA PRO A 439 17.63 13.79 -0.79
C PRO A 439 18.47 14.41 -1.91
N ASN A 440 19.16 13.58 -2.69
CA ASN A 440 20.01 14.03 -3.80
C ASN A 440 19.45 13.69 -5.19
N GLY A 441 18.22 13.14 -5.25
CA GLY A 441 17.58 12.74 -6.50
C GLY A 441 17.96 11.34 -7.00
N THR A 442 18.69 10.53 -6.22
CA THR A 442 19.08 9.17 -6.62
C THR A 442 17.88 8.33 -7.07
N SER A 443 16.76 8.34 -6.34
CA SER A 443 15.59 7.55 -6.72
C SER A 443 14.92 8.04 -8.01
N LEU A 444 14.89 9.35 -8.26
CA LEU A 444 14.39 9.92 -9.52
C LEU A 444 15.26 9.46 -10.69
N TYR A 445 16.58 9.57 -10.53
CA TYR A 445 17.56 9.15 -11.52
C TYR A 445 17.45 7.64 -11.79
N ARG A 446 17.25 6.82 -10.75
CA ARG A 446 17.06 5.36 -10.90
C ARG A 446 15.81 5.01 -11.68
N THR A 447 14.69 5.68 -11.44
CA THR A 447 13.50 5.54 -12.28
C THR A 447 13.80 5.93 -13.72
N SER A 448 14.45 7.08 -13.98
CA SER A 448 14.85 7.48 -15.33
C SER A 448 15.71 6.41 -16.03
N MET A 449 16.70 5.83 -15.33
CA MET A 449 17.52 4.73 -15.86
C MET A 449 16.69 3.48 -16.19
N LYS A 450 15.72 3.10 -15.34
CA LYS A 450 14.81 1.97 -15.60
C LYS A 450 14.08 2.18 -16.92
N LEU A 451 13.56 3.38 -17.14
CA LEU A 451 12.79 3.72 -18.34
C LEU A 451 13.64 3.78 -19.62
N GLN A 452 14.96 3.84 -19.52
CA GLN A 452 15.85 3.75 -20.69
C GLN A 452 16.09 2.31 -21.17
N GLN A 453 15.74 1.30 -20.38
CA GLN A 453 15.82 -0.11 -20.77
C GLN A 453 14.81 -0.42 -21.89
N GLU A 454 15.18 -1.30 -22.82
CA GLU A 454 14.42 -1.56 -24.06
C GLU A 454 12.92 -1.80 -23.83
N GLY A 455 12.57 -2.60 -22.81
CA GLY A 455 11.17 -2.91 -22.47
C GLY A 455 10.39 -1.78 -21.78
N TYR A 456 11.05 -0.72 -21.31
CA TYR A 456 10.44 0.37 -20.54
C TYR A 456 10.49 1.73 -21.26
N ARG A 457 11.08 1.83 -22.46
CA ARG A 457 11.20 3.10 -23.22
C ARG A 457 9.88 3.75 -23.61
N GLY A 458 8.76 3.02 -23.56
CA GLY A 458 7.43 3.55 -23.87
C GLY A 458 6.83 4.44 -22.77
N PHE A 459 7.36 4.38 -21.54
CA PHE A 459 6.84 5.16 -20.42
C PHE A 459 7.40 6.58 -20.43
N LYS A 460 6.52 7.57 -20.27
CA LYS A 460 6.91 8.98 -20.24
C LYS A 460 7.43 9.36 -18.86
N PHE A 461 8.52 10.12 -18.83
CA PHE A 461 9.10 10.69 -17.62
C PHE A 461 9.79 12.01 -17.97
N PRO A 462 9.76 13.03 -17.10
CA PRO A 462 10.50 14.27 -17.32
C PRO A 462 12.00 14.01 -17.52
N GLU A 463 12.64 14.87 -18.33
CA GLU A 463 14.10 14.82 -18.59
C GLU A 463 14.95 15.04 -17.33
#